data_AF-A0AAC9GJQ7-F1
#
_entry.id   AF-A0AAC9GJQ7-F1
#
_cell.length_a   1.000
_cell.length_b   1.000
_cell.length_c   1.000
_cell.angle_alpha   90.00
_cell.angle_beta   90.00
_cell.angle_gamma   90.00
#
_symmetry.space_group_name_H-M   'P 1'
#
loop_
_entity.id
_entity.type
_entity.pdbx_description
1 polymer ?
#
loop_
_entity_poly.entity_id
_entity_poly.type
_entity_poly.pdbx_seq_one_letter_code
_entity_poly.pdbx_strand_id
1 'polypeptide(L)'
;MRNNPFLTVILLFCIEIVLYYYMDYVNLISNSSAYRGALMPLFCFTVPAISVLISIFFTNIPYKKEFKYFSIFLVIVSIMVFAVLSYLGALAKAYQH
;
A
#
# COMPACT_ATOMS: atom_id res chain seq x y z
N MET A 1 24.21 9.88 0.96
CA MET A 1 22.77 9.52 0.85
C MET A 1 22.50 8.06 1.23
N ARG A 2 23.21 7.46 2.21
CA ARG A 2 23.18 6.01 2.45
C ARG A 2 22.01 5.52 3.32
N ASN A 3 21.36 6.42 4.07
CA ASN A 3 20.25 6.13 4.96
C ASN A 3 19.13 7.16 4.73
N ASN A 4 18.07 6.79 4.01
CA ASN A 4 16.95 7.69 3.70
C ASN A 4 15.62 6.91 3.82
N PRO A 5 14.58 7.50 4.45
CA PRO A 5 13.24 6.88 4.52
C PRO A 5 12.67 6.46 3.16
N PHE A 6 13.01 7.16 2.07
CA PHE A 6 12.55 6.83 0.71
C PHE A 6 12.97 5.44 0.27
N LEU A 7 14.20 5.00 0.58
CA LEU A 7 14.71 3.70 0.14
C LEU A 7 13.90 2.55 0.77
N THR A 8 13.59 2.67 2.06
CA THR A 8 12.79 1.68 2.80
C THR A 8 11.39 1.55 2.23
N VAL A 9 10.76 2.67 1.90
CA VAL A 9 9.40 2.66 1.36
C VAL A 9 9.36 2.17 -0.07
N ILE A 10 10.32 2.55 -0.91
CA ILE A 10 10.46 1.99 -2.27
C ILE A 10 10.62 0.48 -2.19
N LEU A 11 11.45 -0.03 -1.28
CA LEU A 11 11.62 -1.45 -1.07
C LEU A 11 10.30 -2.13 -0.66
N LEU A 12 9.53 -1.51 0.24
CA LEU A 12 8.21 -2.02 0.64
C LEU A 12 7.23 -2.09 -0.54
N PHE A 13 7.20 -1.07 -1.41
CA PHE A 13 6.40 -1.10 -2.63
C PHE A 13 6.87 -2.18 -3.63
N CYS A 14 8.18 -2.36 -3.80
CA CYS A 14 8.70 -3.43 -4.65
C CYS A 14 8.27 -4.82 -4.13
N ILE A 15 8.34 -5.04 -2.82
CA ILE A 15 7.90 -6.28 -2.20
C ILE A 15 6.39 -6.47 -2.41
N GLU A 16 5.59 -5.44 -2.22
CA GLU A 16 4.13 -5.48 -2.44
C GLU A 16 3.77 -5.86 -3.88
N ILE A 17 4.45 -5.27 -4.87
CA ILE A 17 4.25 -5.59 -6.30
C ILE A 17 4.62 -7.05 -6.59
N VAL A 18 5.77 -7.53 -6.09
CA VAL A 18 6.18 -8.92 -6.28
C VAL A 18 5.17 -9.88 -5.63
N LEU A 19 4.68 -9.53 -4.43
CA LEU A 19 3.68 -10.31 -3.73
C LEU A 19 2.36 -10.37 -4.50
N TYR A 20 1.94 -9.25 -5.11
CA TYR A 20 0.76 -9.18 -5.95
C TYR A 20 0.88 -10.12 -7.17
N TYR A 21 2.01 -10.07 -7.89
CA TYR A 21 2.27 -10.99 -9.00
C TYR A 21 2.28 -12.46 -8.56
N TYR A 22 2.87 -12.73 -7.39
CA TYR A 22 2.87 -14.08 -6.84
C TYR A 22 1.46 -14.58 -6.53
N MET A 23 0.63 -13.74 -5.89
CA MET A 23 -0.76 -14.06 -5.56
C MET A 23 -1.63 -14.27 -6.81
N ASP A 24 -1.37 -13.51 -7.87
CA ASP A 24 -2.00 -13.71 -9.18
C ASP A 24 -1.57 -15.06 -9.80
N TYR A 25 -0.27 -15.37 -9.79
CA TYR A 25 0.26 -16.64 -10.29
C TYR A 25 -0.36 -17.87 -9.61
N VAL A 26 -0.60 -17.82 -8.29
CA VAL A 26 -1.25 -18.91 -7.55
C VAL A 26 -2.78 -18.85 -7.59
N ASN A 27 -3.38 -18.00 -8.43
CA ASN A 27 -4.82 -17.80 -8.60
C ASN A 27 -5.59 -17.40 -7.34
N LEU A 28 -4.93 -16.84 -6.32
CA LEU A 28 -5.59 -16.31 -5.13
C LEU A 28 -6.45 -15.06 -5.43
N ILE A 29 -6.13 -14.36 -6.52
CA ILE A 29 -6.70 -13.06 -6.94
C ILE A 29 -7.68 -13.19 -8.11
N SER A 30 -7.91 -14.41 -8.63
CA SER A 30 -8.80 -14.68 -9.77
C SER A 30 -10.17 -13.98 -9.64
N ASN A 31 -10.78 -13.62 -10.78
CA ASN A 31 -12.10 -12.97 -10.87
C ASN A 31 -13.22 -13.73 -10.11
N SER A 32 -13.04 -15.03 -9.85
CA SER A 32 -13.95 -15.88 -9.09
C SER A 32 -13.66 -15.95 -7.57
N SER A 33 -12.61 -15.28 -7.10
CA SER A 33 -12.24 -15.29 -5.68
C SER A 33 -13.14 -14.36 -4.87
N ALA A 34 -13.60 -14.84 -3.70
CA ALA A 34 -14.36 -14.05 -2.73
C ALA A 34 -13.59 -12.81 -2.21
N TYR A 35 -12.28 -12.75 -2.46
CA TYR A 35 -11.36 -11.74 -1.94
C TYR A 35 -11.16 -10.53 -2.86
N ARG A 36 -11.79 -10.51 -4.04
CA ARG A 36 -11.62 -9.43 -5.03
C ARG A 36 -11.92 -8.04 -4.47
N GLY A 37 -12.91 -7.91 -3.59
CA GLY A 37 -13.26 -6.65 -2.93
C GLY A 37 -12.25 -6.18 -1.87
N ALA A 38 -11.49 -7.11 -1.28
CA ALA A 38 -10.52 -6.81 -0.22
C ALA A 38 -9.13 -6.43 -0.77
N LEU A 39 -8.83 -6.77 -2.02
CA LEU A 39 -7.52 -6.52 -2.63
C LEU A 39 -7.16 -5.05 -2.74
N MET A 40 -8.12 -4.22 -3.13
CA MET A 40 -7.91 -2.81 -3.35
C MET A 40 -7.61 -2.03 -2.05
N PRO A 41 -8.36 -2.20 -0.95
CA PRO A 41 -7.96 -1.62 0.33
C PRO A 41 -6.67 -2.25 0.87
N LEU A 42 -6.43 -3.56 0.67
CA LEU A 42 -5.16 -4.18 1.04
C LEU A 42 -4.00 -3.42 0.37
N PHE A 43 -3.96 -3.37 -0.96
CA PHE A 43 -2.91 -2.71 -1.71
C PHE A 43 -2.72 -1.22 -1.37
N CYS A 44 -3.79 -0.50 -1.06
CA CYS A 44 -3.65 0.92 -0.67
C CYS A 44 -3.04 1.10 0.72
N PHE A 45 -3.30 0.17 1.65
CA PHE A 45 -2.98 0.37 3.06
C PHE A 45 -1.84 -0.51 3.59
N THR A 46 -1.37 -1.55 2.89
CA THR A 46 -0.28 -2.42 3.38
C THR A 46 1.01 -1.66 3.63
N VAL A 47 1.51 -0.92 2.62
CA VAL A 47 2.77 -0.17 2.76
C VAL A 47 2.68 0.94 3.81
N PRO A 48 1.62 1.77 3.86
CA PRO A 48 1.43 2.74 4.94
C PRO A 48 1.37 2.08 6.32
N ALA A 49 0.63 0.98 6.48
CA ALA A 49 0.49 0.28 7.76
C ALA A 49 1.83 -0.29 8.24
N ILE A 50 2.58 -0.96 7.35
CA ILE A 50 3.90 -1.49 7.68
C ILE A 50 4.88 -0.35 8.01
N SER A 51 4.82 0.76 7.29
CA SER A 51 5.67 1.94 7.57
C SER A 51 5.40 2.51 8.96
N VAL A 52 4.13 2.63 9.36
CA VAL A 52 3.75 3.06 10.71
C VAL A 52 4.23 2.05 11.76
N LEU A 53 4.04 0.74 11.54
CA LEU A 53 4.51 -0.30 12.45
C LEU A 53 6.03 -0.22 12.65
N ILE A 54 6.80 -0.07 11.57
CA ILE A 54 8.26 0.08 11.65
C ILE A 54 8.62 1.32 12.48
N SER A 55 7.91 2.43 12.30
CA SER A 55 8.16 3.67 13.05
C SER A 55 7.91 3.52 14.56
N ILE A 56 6.94 2.70 14.95
CA ILE A 56 6.56 2.45 16.35
C ILE A 56 7.52 1.44 17.00
N PHE A 57 7.74 0.29 16.36
CA PHE A 57 8.46 -0.83 16.96
C PHE A 57 9.99 -0.68 16.94
N PHE A 58 10.55 0.07 15.98
CA PHE A 58 12.00 0.20 15.84
C PHE A 58 12.49 1.56 16.34
N THR A 59 13.21 1.53 17.47
CA THR A 59 13.73 2.74 18.12
C THR A 59 15.08 3.20 17.57
N ASN A 60 15.86 2.28 16.98
CA ASN A 60 17.24 2.49 16.56
C ASN A 60 17.40 2.79 15.05
N ILE A 61 16.44 3.48 14.44
CA ILE A 61 16.52 3.86 13.02
C ILE A 61 17.31 5.17 12.88
N PRO A 62 18.37 5.22 12.05
CA PRO A 62 19.24 6.39 11.89
C PRO A 62 18.54 7.65 11.30
N TYR A 63 17.29 7.53 10.83
CA TYR A 63 16.45 8.58 10.26
C TYR A 63 15.01 8.56 10.83
N LYS A 64 14.84 8.13 12.09
CA LYS A 64 13.53 7.86 12.72
C LYS A 64 12.52 9.02 12.62
N LYS A 65 12.97 10.27 12.86
CA LYS A 65 12.08 11.45 12.80
C LYS A 65 11.52 11.65 11.39
N GLU A 66 12.40 11.65 10.39
CA GLU A 66 12.03 11.79 8.97
C GLU A 66 11.11 10.65 8.53
N PHE A 67 11.44 9.41 8.92
CA PHE A 67 10.61 8.24 8.62
C PHE A 67 9.20 8.34 9.22
N LYS A 68 9.07 8.86 10.45
CA LYS A 68 7.77 9.05 11.09
C LYS A 68 6.89 10.02 10.30
N TYR A 69 7.42 11.19 9.95
CA TYR A 69 6.67 12.17 9.15
C TYR A 69 6.34 11.64 7.76
N PHE A 70 7.27 10.91 7.14
CA PHE A 70 7.05 10.28 5.84
C PHE A 70 5.99 9.18 5.91
N SER A 71 5.95 8.39 6.98
CA SER A 71 4.92 7.36 7.20
C SER A 71 3.53 8.00 7.36
N ILE A 72 3.44 9.11 8.10
CA ILE A 72 2.18 9.87 8.24
C ILE A 72 1.75 10.42 6.87
N PHE A 73 2.68 10.99 6.10
CA PHE A 73 2.41 11.44 4.75
C PHE A 73 1.87 10.32 3.84
N LEU A 74 2.47 9.13 3.89
CA LEU A 74 2.00 7.97 3.13
C LEU A 74 0.58 7.55 3.51
N VAL A 75 0.21 7.62 4.78
CA VAL A 75 -1.16 7.33 5.22
C VAL A 75 -2.16 8.33 4.63
N ILE A 76 -1.81 9.62 4.57
CA ILE A 76 -2.69 10.64 3.96
C ILE A 76 -2.85 10.36 2.46
N VAL A 77 -1.74 10.09 1.77
CA VAL A 77 -1.75 9.78 0.33
C VAL A 77 -2.56 8.52 0.04
N SER A 78 -2.42 7.46 0.85
CA SER A 78 -3.17 6.22 0.62
C SER A 78 -4.67 6.40 0.81
N ILE A 79 -5.11 7.21 1.79
CA ILE A 79 -6.53 7.56 1.96
C ILE A 79 -7.05 8.28 0.71
N MET A 80 -6.30 9.26 0.20
CA MET A 80 -6.70 9.99 -1.02
C MET A 80 -6.78 9.07 -2.24
N VAL A 81 -5.75 8.24 -2.46
CA VAL A 81 -5.70 7.28 -3.57
C VAL A 81 -6.86 6.29 -3.48
N PHE A 82 -7.13 5.75 -2.29
CA PHE A 82 -8.23 4.83 -2.07
C PHE A 82 -9.59 5.48 -2.39
N ALA A 83 -9.82 6.72 -1.97
CA ALA A 83 -11.05 7.45 -2.26
C ALA A 83 -11.22 7.69 -3.77
N VAL A 84 -10.16 8.13 -4.46
CA VAL A 84 -10.18 8.38 -5.92
C VAL A 84 -10.45 7.09 -6.70
N LEU A 85 -9.72 6.02 -6.39
CA LEU A 85 -9.91 4.73 -7.05
C LEU A 85 -11.30 4.16 -6.76
N SER A 86 -11.82 4.32 -5.54
CA SER A 86 -13.16 3.84 -5.18
C SER A 86 -14.25 4.58 -5.97
N TYR A 87 -14.10 5.90 -6.11
CA TYR A 87 -14.97 6.72 -6.95
C TYR A 87 -14.92 6.29 -8.42
N LEU A 88 -13.70 6.12 -8.97
CA LEU A 88 -13.52 5.66 -10.36
C LEU A 88 -14.11 4.26 -10.57
N GLY A 89 -13.95 3.35 -9.61
CA GLY A 89 -14.54 2.01 -9.67
C GLY A 89 -16.08 2.04 -9.66
N ALA A 90 -16.68 2.93 -8.88
CA ALA A 90 -18.13 3.13 -8.87
C ALA A 90 -18.63 3.74 -10.20
N LEU A 91 -17.90 4.74 -10.72
CA LEU A 91 -18.22 5.38 -12.00
C LEU A 91 -18.13 4.39 -13.18
N ALA A 92 -17.10 3.55 -13.20
CA ALA A 92 -16.93 2.52 -14.24
C ALA A 92 -18.11 1.53 -14.26
N LYS A 93 -18.61 1.12 -13.09
CA LYS A 93 -19.80 0.27 -12.99
C LYS A 93 -21.06 0.97 -13.50
N ALA A 94 -21.21 2.27 -13.24
CA ALA A 94 -22.36 3.05 -13.69
C ALA A 94 -22.39 3.22 -15.22
N TYR A 95 -21.23 3.29 -15.87
CA TYR A 95 -21.11 3.40 -17.35
C TYR A 95 -21.16 2.06 -18.09
N GLN A 96 -21.10 0.92 -17.38
CA GLN A 96 -21.27 -0.42 -17.96
C GLN A 96 -22.73 -0.88 -18.05
N HIS A 97 -23.68 -0.06 -17.57
CA HIS A 97 -25.12 -0.18 -17.79
C HIS A 97 -25.56 0.69 -18.97
#